data_AF-A0AAE4BRG1-F1
#
_entry.id   AF-A0AAE4BRG1-F1
#
_cell.length_a   1.000
_cell.length_b   1.000
_cell.length_c   1.000
_cell.angle_alpha   90.00
_cell.angle_beta   90.00
_cell.angle_gamma   90.00
#
_symmetry.space_group_name_H-M   'P 1'
#
loop_
_entity.id
_entity.type
_entity.pdbx_description
1 polymer ?
#
loop_
_entity_poly.entity_id
_entity_poly.type
_entity_poly.pdbx_seq_one_letter_code
_entity_poly.pdbx_strand_id
1 'polypeptide(L)'
;MIKSVSLLRMFCLWSLLAFSLQSCGLFGGKTVDDKGELIGVQGREGWYMSVPYGMVAIPAGTFHMGQADQDVPSTQNNFNKQVTIGQFYMDDSEITNNEYRQFVNTLLEDSVSVLGEEGIYDLYYPDTTVWNQDFSHHLGDPLVSYYYSHPAYDDYPVVGVSWEAAKYFCQWRTEHLNQYRTSNGEFEMPNFRLPSEAEWEYAARGGRDMGKYPWGGPYVRNTKGCLLANFKPGRGNYYDDGFAYTAPVYSFLPNDFGLYEMSGNVSEWVEDAYNPAAVPLVWDMNPTYWDDNEPKKVVRGGSWKDISYYLETGTRTYEFKDSTRSYIGFRCAMTYLGR
;
A
#
# COMPACT_ATOMS: atom_id res chain seq x y z
N MET A 1 -95.30 35.22 21.64
CA MET A 1 -94.47 34.59 22.68
C MET A 1 -93.30 33.92 21.98
N ILE A 2 -92.14 34.58 21.87
CA ILE A 2 -90.96 34.34 22.74
C ILE A 2 -90.53 32.85 22.58
N LYS A 3 -89.42 32.47 21.93
CA LYS A 3 -88.04 32.94 22.14
C LYS A 3 -87.07 32.46 21.02
N SER A 4 -86.11 33.36 20.74
CA SER A 4 -84.67 33.19 20.39
C SER A 4 -84.26 32.16 19.32
N VAL A 5 -83.69 32.55 18.16
CA VAL A 5 -82.37 33.20 17.96
C VAL A 5 -81.23 32.39 18.57
N SER A 6 -80.64 31.46 17.81
CA SER A 6 -79.25 31.02 18.04
C SER A 6 -78.57 30.32 16.85
N LEU A 7 -78.99 30.55 15.60
CA LEU A 7 -78.27 30.02 14.43
C LEU A 7 -77.00 30.81 14.08
N LEU A 8 -76.70 31.90 14.81
CA LEU A 8 -75.57 32.80 14.56
C LEU A 8 -74.29 32.48 15.36
N ARG A 9 -74.23 31.37 16.10
CA ARG A 9 -73.07 31.01 16.94
C ARG A 9 -72.27 29.79 16.50
N MET A 10 -72.67 29.12 15.40
CA MET A 10 -71.96 27.92 14.92
C MET A 10 -71.16 28.13 13.62
N PHE A 11 -71.02 29.38 13.17
CA PHE A 11 -70.17 29.76 12.02
C PHE A 11 -68.90 30.55 12.43
N CYS A 12 -68.74 30.89 13.72
CA CYS A 12 -67.56 31.60 14.24
C CYS A 12 -66.48 30.70 14.86
N LEU A 13 -66.66 29.37 14.84
CA LEU A 13 -65.69 28.42 15.41
C LEU A 13 -64.96 27.56 14.36
N TRP A 14 -65.29 27.73 13.08
CA TRP A 14 -64.58 27.10 11.94
C TRP A 14 -63.92 28.10 11.00
N SER A 15 -63.95 29.39 11.36
CA SER A 15 -63.31 30.51 10.62
C SER A 15 -62.05 31.04 11.32
N LEU A 16 -61.61 30.39 12.41
CA LEU A 16 -60.37 30.69 13.14
C LEU A 16 -59.27 29.62 12.94
N LEU A 17 -59.46 28.66 12.02
CA LEU A 17 -58.48 27.60 11.72
C LEU A 17 -58.00 27.60 10.25
N ALA A 18 -58.16 28.72 9.55
CA ALA A 18 -57.86 28.83 8.11
C ALA A 18 -56.93 30.00 7.75
N PHE A 19 -56.25 30.63 8.71
CA PHE A 19 -55.35 31.77 8.45
C PHE A 19 -54.12 31.75 9.36
N SER A 20 -53.22 30.78 9.19
CA SER A 20 -51.81 30.93 9.64
C SER A 20 -50.87 29.82 9.12
N LEU A 21 -50.94 29.41 7.85
CA LEU A 21 -49.88 28.58 7.24
C LEU A 21 -49.64 28.97 5.77
N GLN A 22 -49.38 30.26 5.56
CA GLN A 22 -48.51 30.69 4.47
C GLN A 22 -47.44 31.58 5.08
N SER A 23 -46.31 30.96 5.44
CA SER A 23 -45.03 31.64 5.45
C SER A 23 -43.95 30.62 5.15
N CYS A 24 -43.22 30.93 4.10
CA CYS A 24 -42.07 30.27 3.51
C CYS A 24 -41.12 29.60 4.52
N GLY A 25 -40.62 28.41 4.14
CA GLY A 25 -39.53 27.74 4.85
C GLY A 25 -39.24 26.31 4.41
N LEU A 26 -40.05 25.72 3.52
CA LEU A 26 -39.90 24.32 3.10
C LEU A 26 -38.76 24.06 2.08
N PHE A 27 -37.99 25.10 1.72
CA PHE A 27 -36.75 24.99 0.94
C PHE A 27 -35.70 25.95 1.53
N GLY A 28 -35.41 25.81 2.82
CA GLY A 28 -34.46 26.65 3.54
C GLY A 28 -33.11 25.97 3.68
N GLY A 29 -32.26 26.05 2.66
CA GLY A 29 -30.82 26.00 2.91
C GLY A 29 -30.51 27.14 3.87
N LYS A 30 -30.10 26.85 5.10
CA LYS A 30 -29.75 27.87 6.09
C LYS A 30 -28.60 28.70 5.52
N THR A 31 -28.90 29.86 4.95
CA THR A 31 -27.91 30.91 4.74
C THR A 31 -27.48 31.35 6.13
N VAL A 32 -26.32 30.87 6.56
CA VAL A 32 -25.68 31.32 7.79
C VAL A 32 -25.33 32.79 7.57
N ASP A 33 -25.96 33.68 8.34
CA ASP A 33 -25.56 35.09 8.40
C ASP A 33 -24.15 35.13 8.98
N ASP A 34 -23.18 35.44 8.12
CA ASP A 34 -21.77 35.39 8.45
C ASP A 34 -21.35 36.52 9.39
N LYS A 35 -22.17 37.58 9.55
CA LYS A 35 -21.85 38.77 10.35
C LYS A 35 -20.45 39.35 10.06
N GLY A 36 -19.92 39.11 8.86
CA GLY A 36 -18.55 39.49 8.46
C GLY A 36 -17.43 38.51 8.90
N GLU A 37 -17.77 37.36 9.48
CA GLU A 37 -16.83 36.33 9.91
C GLU A 37 -16.51 35.32 8.79
N LEU A 38 -15.29 34.77 8.80
CA LEU A 38 -14.90 33.70 7.87
C LEU A 38 -15.54 32.36 8.29
N ILE A 39 -16.75 32.07 7.79
CA ILE A 39 -17.52 30.85 8.13
C ILE A 39 -17.35 29.69 7.14
N GLY A 40 -16.65 29.90 6.02
CA GLY A 40 -16.42 28.89 4.98
C GLY A 40 -17.64 28.61 4.08
N VAL A 41 -17.42 27.78 3.05
CA VAL A 41 -18.47 27.39 2.10
C VAL A 41 -19.46 26.43 2.78
N GLN A 42 -20.71 26.86 2.90
CA GLN A 42 -21.77 26.08 3.53
C GLN A 42 -22.30 24.98 2.61
N GLY A 43 -22.89 23.93 3.20
CA GLY A 43 -23.59 22.88 2.44
C GLY A 43 -22.69 21.83 1.77
N ARG A 44 -21.40 21.78 2.11
CA ARG A 44 -20.53 20.66 1.70
C ARG A 44 -20.78 19.45 2.60
N GLU A 45 -21.10 18.32 1.99
CA GLU A 45 -21.20 17.05 2.70
C GLU A 45 -19.85 16.63 3.30
N GLY A 46 -19.89 15.91 4.41
CA GLY A 46 -18.71 15.37 5.05
C GLY A 46 -18.12 14.22 4.21
N TRP A 47 -16.97 14.45 3.58
CA TRP A 47 -16.12 13.41 3.01
C TRP A 47 -15.35 12.66 4.11
N TYR A 48 -15.27 11.33 4.03
CA TYR A 48 -14.39 10.49 4.85
C TYR A 48 -13.61 9.55 3.93
N MET A 49 -12.39 9.21 4.33
CA MET A 49 -11.54 8.34 3.53
C MET A 49 -11.70 6.89 3.98
N SER A 50 -12.37 6.07 3.17
CA SER A 50 -12.45 4.62 3.42
C SER A 50 -11.12 3.94 3.16
N VAL A 51 -10.79 2.91 3.96
CA VAL A 51 -9.64 2.04 3.71
C VAL A 51 -9.84 1.29 2.38
N PRO A 52 -8.92 1.37 1.41
CA PRO A 52 -9.02 0.56 0.20
C PRO A 52 -8.98 -0.93 0.50
N TYR A 53 -9.53 -1.72 -0.42
CA TYR A 53 -9.44 -3.18 -0.33
C TYR A 53 -7.97 -3.64 -0.34
N GLY A 54 -7.65 -4.59 0.54
CA GLY A 54 -6.30 -5.14 0.70
C GLY A 54 -5.31 -4.21 1.40
N MET A 55 -5.76 -3.08 1.97
CA MET A 55 -4.88 -2.14 2.67
C MET A 55 -5.18 -2.04 4.18
N VAL A 56 -4.16 -1.66 4.94
CA VAL A 56 -4.23 -1.33 6.36
C VAL A 56 -3.86 0.12 6.60
N ALA A 57 -4.47 0.72 7.63
CA ALA A 57 -4.15 2.07 8.07
C ALA A 57 -2.90 2.06 8.96
N ILE A 58 -1.84 2.73 8.50
CA ILE A 58 -0.61 2.87 9.26
C ILE A 58 -0.67 4.21 10.02
N PRO A 59 -0.66 4.19 11.37
CA PRO A 59 -0.83 5.41 12.16
C PRO A 59 0.33 6.38 11.96
N ALA A 60 0.09 7.68 12.14
CA ALA A 60 1.17 8.65 12.18
C ALA A 60 2.05 8.43 13.43
N GLY A 61 3.35 8.65 13.32
CA GLY A 61 4.26 8.51 14.44
C GLY A 61 5.68 8.92 14.14
N THR A 62 6.53 8.83 15.16
CA THR A 62 7.98 9.01 15.03
C THR A 62 8.68 7.70 15.34
N PHE A 63 9.80 7.45 14.67
CA PHE A 63 10.62 6.27 14.90
C PHE A 63 12.09 6.54 14.56
N HIS A 64 12.99 5.69 15.05
CA HIS A 64 14.38 5.69 14.61
C HIS A 64 14.52 4.80 13.37
N MET A 65 14.70 5.46 12.23
CA MET A 65 15.09 4.81 10.97
C MET A 65 16.57 4.44 11.04
N GLY A 66 16.95 3.26 10.55
CA GLY A 66 18.34 2.80 10.54
C GLY A 66 18.53 1.37 11.03
N GLN A 67 19.80 0.95 11.12
CA GLN A 67 20.17 -0.36 11.66
C GLN A 67 19.87 -0.47 13.16
N ALA A 68 19.13 -1.51 13.54
CA ALA A 68 18.80 -1.77 14.94
C ALA A 68 19.99 -2.36 15.73
N ASP A 69 20.90 -3.03 15.05
CA ASP A 69 22.04 -3.77 15.60
C ASP A 69 23.33 -3.43 14.83
N GLN A 70 24.42 -4.14 15.10
CA GLN A 70 25.68 -4.00 14.39
C GLN A 70 25.53 -4.31 12.90
N ASP A 71 25.99 -3.37 12.07
CA ASP A 71 26.21 -3.56 10.65
C ASP A 71 27.41 -4.51 10.42
N VAL A 72 27.10 -5.81 10.36
CA VAL A 72 28.11 -6.88 10.21
C VAL A 72 28.97 -6.70 8.96
N PRO A 73 28.43 -6.34 7.79
CA PRO A 73 29.24 -6.05 6.61
C PRO A 73 29.95 -4.69 6.63
N SER A 74 29.69 -3.85 7.65
CA SER A 74 30.26 -2.50 7.79
C SER A 74 30.00 -1.60 6.57
N THR A 75 28.81 -1.69 5.99
CA THR A 75 28.38 -0.90 4.82
C THR A 75 28.29 0.59 5.10
N GLN A 76 27.99 1.00 6.34
CA GLN A 76 27.88 2.40 6.79
C GLN A 76 26.94 3.25 5.91
N ASN A 77 25.86 2.64 5.42
CA ASN A 77 24.92 3.29 4.50
C ASN A 77 23.51 3.47 5.09
N ASN A 78 23.27 3.04 6.34
CA ASN A 78 21.99 3.26 7.02
C ASN A 78 22.19 3.68 8.48
N PHE A 79 22.63 4.93 8.67
CA PHE A 79 22.81 5.52 9.98
C PHE A 79 21.48 5.76 10.69
N ASN A 80 21.49 5.66 12.02
CA ASN A 80 20.28 5.87 12.79
C ASN A 80 19.88 7.35 12.80
N LYS A 81 18.64 7.61 12.43
CA LYS A 81 18.06 8.95 12.33
C LYS A 81 16.61 8.91 12.76
N GLN A 82 16.18 9.89 13.55
CA GLN A 82 14.76 10.02 13.91
C GLN A 82 13.98 10.60 12.73
N VAL A 83 12.89 9.92 12.35
CA VAL A 83 12.00 10.31 11.26
C VAL A 83 10.56 10.34 11.75
N THR A 84 9.78 11.29 11.25
CA THR A 84 8.33 11.41 11.45
C THR A 84 7.60 10.96 10.20
N ILE A 85 6.71 9.98 10.35
CA ILE A 85 5.85 9.48 9.27
C ILE A 85 4.41 9.92 9.56
N GLY A 86 3.79 10.56 8.57
CA GLY A 86 2.36 10.87 8.58
C GLY A 86 1.53 9.60 8.42
N GLN A 87 0.24 9.68 8.74
CA GLN A 87 -0.66 8.56 8.51
C GLN A 87 -0.76 8.26 7.01
N PHE A 88 -0.84 6.98 6.66
CA PHE A 88 -1.01 6.52 5.28
C PHE A 88 -1.64 5.13 5.27
N TYR A 89 -1.98 4.64 4.08
CA TYR A 89 -2.42 3.27 3.86
C TYR A 89 -1.32 2.48 3.17
N MET A 90 -1.16 1.21 3.52
CA MET A 90 -0.24 0.28 2.88
C MET A 90 -0.95 -1.03 2.62
N ASP A 91 -0.65 -1.70 1.52
CA ASP A 91 -1.17 -3.05 1.28
C ASP A 91 -0.74 -4.00 2.41
N ASP A 92 -1.68 -4.81 2.88
CA ASP A 92 -1.46 -5.73 3.98
C ASP A 92 -0.47 -6.84 3.62
N SER A 93 -0.44 -7.24 2.35
CA SER A 93 0.49 -8.21 1.80
C SER A 93 1.26 -7.67 0.59
N GLU A 94 2.19 -8.47 0.07
CA GLU A 94 2.78 -8.26 -1.26
C GLU A 94 1.68 -8.41 -2.34
N ILE A 95 1.83 -7.73 -3.49
CA ILE A 95 0.89 -7.90 -4.61
C ILE A 95 0.97 -9.33 -5.13
N THR A 96 -0.17 -9.98 -5.22
CA THR A 96 -0.27 -11.36 -5.68
C THR A 96 -0.19 -11.48 -7.21
N ASN A 97 0.16 -12.68 -7.69
CA ASN A 97 0.09 -13.01 -9.11
C ASN A 97 -1.32 -12.77 -9.68
N ASN A 98 -2.37 -13.06 -8.91
CA ASN A 98 -3.73 -12.89 -9.38
C ASN A 98 -4.15 -11.42 -9.49
N GLU A 99 -3.78 -10.57 -8.53
CA GLU A 99 -4.00 -9.12 -8.61
C GLU A 99 -3.23 -8.49 -9.77
N TYR A 100 -1.97 -8.91 -9.96
CA TYR A 100 -1.17 -8.44 -11.09
C TYR A 100 -1.73 -8.91 -12.44
N ARG A 101 -2.33 -10.10 -12.48
CA ARG A 101 -3.00 -10.61 -13.69
C ARG A 101 -4.23 -9.80 -14.05
N GLN A 102 -4.98 -9.29 -13.08
CA GLN A 102 -6.07 -8.35 -13.35
C GLN A 102 -5.56 -7.12 -14.10
N PHE A 103 -4.45 -6.55 -13.64
CA PHE A 103 -3.80 -5.43 -14.30
C PHE A 103 -3.39 -5.74 -15.74
N VAL A 104 -2.66 -6.83 -15.98
CA VAL A 104 -2.20 -7.21 -17.31
C VAL A 104 -3.37 -7.47 -18.26
N ASN A 105 -4.41 -8.18 -17.80
CA ASN A 105 -5.59 -8.45 -18.62
C ASN A 105 -6.32 -7.16 -19.00
N THR A 106 -6.49 -6.22 -18.06
CA THR A 106 -7.10 -4.92 -18.35
C THR A 106 -6.26 -4.13 -19.38
N LEU A 107 -4.93 -4.15 -19.29
CA LEU A 107 -4.09 -3.51 -20.29
C LEU A 107 -4.24 -4.13 -21.68
N LEU A 108 -4.36 -5.45 -21.76
CA LEU A 108 -4.57 -6.18 -23.02
C LEU A 108 -5.96 -5.92 -23.63
N GLU A 109 -6.95 -5.54 -22.82
CA GLU A 109 -8.28 -5.19 -23.31
C GLU A 109 -8.36 -3.72 -23.75
N ASP A 110 -7.84 -2.80 -22.93
CA ASP A 110 -8.09 -1.36 -23.10
C ASP A 110 -6.96 -0.61 -23.81
N SER A 111 -5.70 -1.06 -23.66
CA SER A 111 -4.51 -0.26 -23.98
C SER A 111 -3.68 -0.79 -25.15
N VAL A 112 -4.09 -1.90 -25.78
CA VAL A 112 -3.36 -2.50 -26.91
C VAL A 112 -3.21 -1.54 -28.09
N SER A 113 -4.20 -0.67 -28.35
CA SER A 113 -4.12 0.31 -29.43
C SER A 113 -3.07 1.39 -29.20
N VAL A 114 -2.67 1.64 -27.95
CA VAL A 114 -1.75 2.72 -27.58
C VAL A 114 -0.34 2.18 -27.34
N LEU A 115 -0.21 1.10 -26.56
CA LEU A 115 1.07 0.54 -26.13
C LEU A 115 1.59 -0.53 -27.10
N GLY A 116 0.70 -1.13 -27.89
CA GLY A 116 0.99 -2.34 -28.66
C GLY A 116 1.03 -3.57 -27.77
N GLU A 117 0.62 -4.71 -28.32
CA GLU A 117 0.62 -5.99 -27.60
C GLU A 117 2.04 -6.41 -27.17
N GLU A 118 3.01 -6.34 -28.09
CA GLU A 118 4.42 -6.66 -27.83
C GLU A 118 5.00 -5.77 -26.72
N GLY A 119 4.73 -4.47 -26.75
CA GLY A 119 5.19 -3.55 -25.71
C GLY A 119 4.61 -3.84 -24.32
N ILE A 120 3.36 -4.34 -24.24
CA ILE A 120 2.76 -4.75 -22.98
C ILE A 120 3.46 -6.00 -22.43
N TYR A 121 3.73 -6.99 -23.28
CA TYR A 121 4.43 -8.20 -22.87
C TYR A 121 5.88 -7.94 -22.48
N ASP A 122 6.58 -7.05 -23.17
CA ASP A 122 7.98 -6.76 -22.88
C ASP A 122 8.18 -5.93 -21.61
N LEU A 123 7.28 -4.98 -21.34
CA LEU A 123 7.46 -4.02 -20.24
C LEU A 123 6.66 -4.35 -18.98
N TYR A 124 5.47 -4.91 -19.12
CA TYR A 124 4.52 -5.05 -18.01
C TYR A 124 4.18 -6.49 -17.67
N TYR A 125 4.35 -7.45 -18.59
CA TYR A 125 4.16 -8.85 -18.26
C TYR A 125 5.35 -9.36 -17.43
N PRO A 126 5.14 -10.15 -16.35
CA PRO A 126 6.24 -10.63 -15.53
C PRO A 126 7.21 -11.51 -16.32
N ASP A 127 8.50 -11.21 -16.25
CA ASP A 127 9.52 -12.03 -16.89
C ASP A 127 9.65 -13.35 -16.15
N THR A 128 9.08 -14.41 -16.73
CA THR A 128 9.12 -15.77 -16.15
C THR A 128 10.50 -16.42 -16.25
N THR A 129 11.40 -15.91 -17.10
CA THR A 129 12.73 -16.50 -17.31
C THR A 129 13.68 -16.25 -16.14
N VAL A 130 13.34 -15.32 -15.24
CA VAL A 130 14.09 -15.02 -14.00
C VAL A 130 14.36 -16.27 -13.15
N TRP A 131 13.45 -17.24 -13.17
CA TRP A 131 13.59 -18.51 -12.45
C TRP A 131 14.76 -19.39 -12.94
N ASN A 132 15.23 -19.16 -14.17
CA ASN A 132 16.41 -19.81 -14.72
C ASN A 132 17.62 -18.86 -14.75
N GLN A 133 17.39 -17.57 -15.02
CA GLN A 133 18.48 -16.58 -15.12
C GLN A 133 19.16 -16.29 -13.79
N ASP A 134 18.40 -16.17 -12.70
CA ASP A 134 18.96 -15.79 -11.39
C ASP A 134 19.78 -16.92 -10.74
N PHE A 135 19.58 -18.17 -11.17
CA PHE A 135 20.20 -19.36 -10.59
C PHE A 135 20.87 -20.22 -11.65
N SER A 136 22.19 -20.10 -11.78
CA SER A 136 22.96 -20.96 -12.69
C SER A 136 22.90 -22.44 -12.28
N HIS A 137 22.61 -23.32 -13.25
CA HIS A 137 22.56 -24.78 -13.08
C HIS A 137 21.52 -25.28 -12.06
N HIS A 138 20.36 -24.62 -12.01
CA HIS A 138 19.22 -25.00 -11.15
C HIS A 138 18.07 -25.59 -11.99
N LEU A 139 17.27 -26.48 -11.38
CA LEU A 139 16.07 -27.05 -12.00
C LEU A 139 14.90 -26.06 -11.86
N GLY A 140 14.98 -24.95 -12.62
CA GLY A 140 14.03 -23.83 -12.58
C GLY A 140 12.84 -23.99 -13.55
N ASP A 141 12.89 -24.97 -14.45
CA ASP A 141 11.92 -25.17 -15.54
C ASP A 141 10.44 -25.22 -15.10
N PRO A 142 10.08 -25.85 -13.96
CA PRO A 142 8.68 -25.84 -13.51
C PRO A 142 8.19 -24.44 -13.14
N LEU A 143 9.03 -23.63 -12.49
CA LEU A 143 8.63 -22.29 -12.06
C LEU A 143 8.54 -21.33 -13.24
N VAL A 144 9.46 -21.44 -14.21
CA VAL A 144 9.38 -20.71 -15.48
C VAL A 144 8.01 -20.95 -16.16
N SER A 145 7.56 -22.20 -16.20
CA SER A 145 6.35 -22.57 -16.93
C SER A 145 5.06 -22.23 -16.18
N TYR A 146 5.06 -22.39 -14.86
CA TYR A 146 3.82 -22.44 -14.06
C TYR A 146 3.64 -21.30 -13.06
N TYR A 147 4.71 -20.59 -12.66
CA TYR A 147 4.62 -19.64 -11.54
C TYR A 147 3.60 -18.52 -11.77
N TYR A 148 3.60 -17.89 -12.94
CA TYR A 148 2.64 -16.81 -13.23
C TYR A 148 1.38 -17.32 -13.96
N SER A 149 1.46 -18.47 -14.62
CA SER A 149 0.40 -18.99 -15.50
C SER A 149 -0.61 -19.91 -14.81
N HIS A 150 -0.19 -20.67 -13.79
CA HIS A 150 -1.01 -21.71 -13.19
C HIS A 150 -1.75 -21.19 -11.94
N PRO A 151 -3.05 -21.53 -11.76
CA PRO A 151 -3.83 -21.09 -10.59
C PRO A 151 -3.30 -21.53 -9.21
N ALA A 152 -2.31 -22.44 -9.20
CA ALA A 152 -1.70 -22.91 -7.95
C ALA A 152 -0.83 -21.83 -7.29
N TYR A 153 -0.43 -20.82 -8.06
CA TYR A 153 0.41 -19.73 -7.61
C TYR A 153 -0.34 -18.38 -7.56
N ASP A 154 -1.67 -18.40 -7.61
CA ASP A 154 -2.48 -17.17 -7.62
C ASP A 154 -2.31 -16.33 -6.36
N ASP A 155 -2.15 -17.00 -5.21
CA ASP A 155 -1.96 -16.35 -3.89
C ASP A 155 -0.47 -16.12 -3.54
N TYR A 156 0.45 -16.30 -4.49
CA TYR A 156 1.89 -16.06 -4.30
C TYR A 156 2.25 -14.65 -4.79
N PRO A 157 3.32 -14.04 -4.24
CA PRO A 157 3.72 -12.70 -4.66
C PRO A 157 4.17 -12.69 -6.11
N VAL A 158 3.82 -11.62 -6.82
CA VAL A 158 4.32 -11.38 -8.17
C VAL A 158 5.82 -11.09 -8.13
N VAL A 159 6.58 -11.76 -9.00
CA VAL A 159 8.03 -11.57 -9.18
C VAL A 159 8.35 -11.51 -10.66
N GLY A 160 9.57 -11.12 -11.02
CA GLY A 160 9.93 -10.86 -12.41
C GLY A 160 9.37 -9.54 -12.93
N VAL A 161 9.09 -8.60 -12.02
CA VAL A 161 8.59 -7.26 -12.32
C VAL A 161 9.66 -6.22 -12.04
N SER A 162 9.83 -5.28 -12.96
CA SER A 162 10.75 -4.15 -12.83
C SER A 162 10.16 -3.06 -11.93
N TRP A 163 11.01 -2.13 -11.48
CA TRP A 163 10.53 -0.98 -10.70
C TRP A 163 9.57 -0.11 -11.54
N GLU A 164 9.86 0.05 -12.82
CA GLU A 164 9.02 0.82 -13.75
C GLU A 164 7.64 0.17 -13.95
N ALA A 165 7.59 -1.17 -14.06
CA ALA A 165 6.34 -1.91 -14.13
C ALA A 165 5.52 -1.77 -12.84
N ALA A 166 6.17 -1.88 -11.67
CA ALA A 166 5.52 -1.70 -10.37
C ALA A 166 4.95 -0.27 -10.19
N LYS A 167 5.68 0.75 -10.64
CA LYS A 167 5.19 2.14 -10.67
C LYS A 167 3.97 2.30 -11.57
N TYR A 168 4.00 1.70 -12.75
CA TYR A 168 2.89 1.77 -13.69
C TYR A 168 1.66 1.02 -13.18
N PHE A 169 1.84 -0.12 -12.50
CA PHE A 169 0.76 -0.81 -11.78
C PHE A 169 0.09 0.11 -10.75
N CYS A 170 0.87 0.86 -9.96
CA CYS A 170 0.31 1.82 -9.00
C CYS A 170 -0.52 2.92 -9.68
N GLN A 171 -0.04 3.42 -10.83
CA GLN A 171 -0.79 4.39 -11.63
C GLN A 171 -2.10 3.78 -12.14
N TRP A 172 -2.04 2.59 -12.74
CA TRP A 172 -3.24 1.89 -13.21
C TRP A 172 -4.24 1.66 -12.08
N ARG A 173 -3.79 1.19 -10.91
CA ARG A 173 -4.68 0.93 -9.76
C ARG A 173 -5.40 2.21 -9.32
N THR A 174 -4.72 3.36 -9.41
CA THR A 174 -5.30 4.68 -9.15
C THR A 174 -6.40 5.01 -10.16
N GLU A 175 -6.09 4.89 -11.44
CA GLU A 175 -7.03 5.17 -12.53
C GLU A 175 -8.25 4.24 -12.45
N HIS A 176 -8.02 2.94 -12.23
CA HIS A 176 -9.06 1.93 -12.09
C HIS A 176 -10.04 2.26 -10.96
N LEU A 177 -9.53 2.61 -9.77
CA LEU A 177 -10.36 3.00 -8.63
C LEU A 177 -11.11 4.32 -8.91
N ASN A 178 -10.40 5.34 -9.37
CA ASN A 178 -10.97 6.68 -9.53
C ASN A 178 -11.97 6.77 -10.70
N GLN A 179 -11.80 5.99 -11.77
CA GLN A 179 -12.81 5.85 -12.82
C GLN A 179 -14.14 5.33 -12.26
N TYR A 180 -14.10 4.28 -11.44
CA TYR A 180 -15.29 3.77 -10.77
C TYR A 180 -15.92 4.82 -9.84
N ARG A 181 -15.11 5.49 -9.01
CA ARG A 181 -15.59 6.51 -8.07
C ARG A 181 -16.24 7.69 -8.77
N THR A 182 -15.61 8.22 -9.81
CA THR A 182 -16.14 9.31 -10.63
C THR A 182 -17.43 8.90 -11.34
N SER A 183 -17.55 7.65 -11.80
CA SER A 183 -18.80 7.14 -12.39
C SER A 183 -19.96 7.11 -11.39
N ASN A 184 -19.67 6.94 -10.11
CA ASN A 184 -20.64 6.98 -9.01
C ASN A 184 -20.84 8.39 -8.42
N GLY A 185 -20.20 9.42 -8.98
CA GLY A 185 -20.25 10.79 -8.47
C GLY A 185 -19.50 11.00 -7.15
N GLU A 186 -18.59 10.09 -6.79
CA GLU A 186 -17.75 10.20 -5.60
C GLU A 186 -16.46 10.99 -5.91
N PHE A 187 -15.87 11.58 -4.87
CA PHE A 187 -14.57 12.23 -4.99
C PHE A 187 -13.45 11.21 -5.23
N GLU A 188 -12.48 11.61 -6.04
CA GLU A 188 -11.26 10.85 -6.30
C GLU A 188 -10.47 10.60 -5.01
N MET A 189 -9.91 9.40 -4.90
CA MET A 189 -8.94 9.05 -3.88
C MET A 189 -7.52 9.47 -4.33
N PRO A 190 -6.60 9.68 -3.38
CA PRO A 190 -5.18 9.85 -3.68
C PRO A 190 -4.62 8.70 -4.50
N ASN A 191 -3.50 8.98 -5.17
CA ASN A 191 -2.84 7.99 -5.99
C ASN A 191 -2.22 6.89 -5.14
N PHE A 192 -2.38 5.64 -5.60
CA PHE A 192 -1.51 4.55 -5.20
C PHE A 192 -0.11 4.81 -5.74
N ARG A 193 0.89 4.42 -4.97
CA ARG A 193 2.31 4.57 -5.28
C ARG A 193 3.10 3.47 -4.59
N LEU A 194 4.38 3.35 -4.91
CA LEU A 194 5.28 2.59 -4.05
C LEU A 194 5.45 3.34 -2.71
N PRO A 195 5.62 2.63 -1.59
CA PRO A 195 5.98 3.26 -0.34
C PRO A 195 7.35 3.93 -0.47
N SER A 196 7.58 5.00 0.30
CA SER A 196 8.94 5.48 0.50
C SER A 196 9.73 4.47 1.34
N GLU A 197 11.06 4.51 1.26
CA GLU A 197 11.93 3.68 2.09
C GLU A 197 11.64 3.85 3.58
N ALA A 198 11.36 5.10 4.00
CA ALA A 198 11.06 5.41 5.39
C ALA A 198 9.66 4.95 5.82
N GLU A 199 8.66 5.08 4.94
CA GLU A 199 7.33 4.51 5.17
C GLU A 199 7.38 2.99 5.28
N TRP A 200 8.12 2.34 4.39
CA TRP A 200 8.31 0.89 4.40
C TRP A 200 8.98 0.43 5.70
N GLU A 201 10.07 1.09 6.12
CA GLU A 201 10.77 0.70 7.35
C GLU A 201 9.91 0.94 8.60
N TYR A 202 9.19 2.07 8.65
CA TYR A 202 8.25 2.37 9.74
C TYR A 202 7.15 1.32 9.84
N ALA A 203 6.56 0.98 8.69
CA ALA A 203 5.54 -0.03 8.56
C ALA A 203 6.05 -1.42 8.97
N ALA A 204 7.25 -1.82 8.51
CA ALA A 204 7.87 -3.10 8.82
C ALA A 204 8.09 -3.28 10.34
N ARG A 205 8.50 -2.21 11.03
CA ARG A 205 8.71 -2.21 12.48
C ARG A 205 7.43 -2.43 13.30
N GLY A 206 6.25 -2.21 12.73
CA GLY A 206 4.97 -2.51 13.39
C GLY A 206 4.82 -1.84 14.76
N GLY A 207 5.19 -0.56 14.87
CA GLY A 207 5.10 0.19 16.14
C GLY A 207 6.22 -0.07 17.15
N ARG A 208 7.21 -0.91 16.82
CA ARG A 208 8.38 -1.18 17.67
C ARG A 208 9.55 -0.28 17.29
N ASP A 209 9.98 0.60 18.18
CA ASP A 209 11.18 1.40 17.96
C ASP A 209 12.43 0.51 18.03
N MET A 210 13.34 0.68 17.07
CA MET A 210 14.58 -0.10 16.98
C MET A 210 14.39 -1.64 16.99
N GLY A 211 13.23 -2.15 16.55
CA GLY A 211 13.03 -3.59 16.30
C GLY A 211 14.00 -4.10 15.23
N LYS A 212 14.63 -5.27 15.46
CA LYS A 212 15.53 -5.90 14.48
C LYS A 212 14.75 -6.54 13.34
N TYR A 213 13.64 -7.18 13.68
CA TYR A 213 12.68 -7.82 12.76
C TYR A 213 11.26 -7.25 13.02
N PRO A 214 10.28 -7.49 12.14
CA PRO A 214 8.90 -7.04 12.32
C PRO A 214 8.25 -7.53 13.63
N TRP A 215 8.63 -8.73 14.07
CA TRP A 215 8.24 -9.33 15.36
C TRP A 215 9.14 -8.91 16.53
N GLY A 216 10.03 -7.93 16.34
CA GLY A 216 11.00 -7.45 17.32
C GLY A 216 12.36 -8.10 17.15
N GLY A 217 12.58 -9.29 17.73
CA GLY A 217 13.87 -9.98 17.74
C GLY A 217 14.31 -10.40 19.14
N PRO A 218 15.60 -10.78 19.32
CA PRO A 218 16.68 -10.75 18.35
C PRO A 218 16.74 -11.98 17.43
N TYR A 219 15.86 -12.96 17.63
CA TYR A 219 15.91 -14.24 16.93
C TYR A 219 14.89 -14.32 15.79
N VAL A 220 15.27 -15.04 14.73
CA VAL A 220 14.40 -15.41 13.60
C VAL A 220 13.49 -16.61 13.89
N ARG A 221 13.56 -17.15 15.11
CA ARG A 221 12.77 -18.29 15.58
C ARG A 221 11.96 -17.91 16.82
N ASN A 222 10.79 -18.52 16.94
CA ASN A 222 10.01 -18.47 18.17
C ASN A 222 10.55 -19.43 19.25
N THR A 223 9.91 -19.45 20.42
CA THR A 223 10.27 -20.33 21.54
C THR A 223 10.16 -21.83 21.25
N LYS A 224 9.38 -22.20 20.22
CA LYS A 224 9.24 -23.59 19.75
C LYS A 224 10.30 -23.96 18.70
N GLY A 225 11.13 -23.01 18.26
CA GLY A 225 12.14 -23.20 17.22
C GLY A 225 11.63 -23.04 15.79
N CYS A 226 10.35 -22.69 15.58
CA CYS A 226 9.80 -22.44 14.25
C CYS A 226 10.31 -21.09 13.72
N LEU A 227 10.63 -21.04 12.44
CA LEU A 227 11.01 -19.81 11.74
C LEU A 227 9.79 -18.90 11.57
N LEU A 228 10.03 -17.60 11.57
CA LEU A 228 8.99 -16.56 11.57
C LEU A 228 8.84 -15.83 10.23
N ALA A 229 9.64 -16.21 9.24
CA ALA A 229 9.66 -15.66 7.89
C ALA A 229 10.15 -16.74 6.91
N ASN A 230 9.90 -16.51 5.62
CA ASN A 230 10.43 -17.29 4.51
C ASN A 230 11.79 -16.72 4.05
N PHE A 231 12.87 -17.47 4.24
CA PHE A 231 14.22 -17.04 3.88
C PHE A 231 15.18 -18.23 3.79
N LYS A 232 16.46 -17.98 3.59
CA LYS A 232 17.50 -19.02 3.60
C LYS A 232 18.11 -19.14 5.00
N PRO A 233 17.69 -20.10 5.85
CA PRO A 233 18.08 -20.13 7.27
C PRO A 233 19.49 -20.65 7.48
N GLY A 234 20.02 -21.39 6.50
CA GLY A 234 21.34 -21.99 6.58
C GLY A 234 21.97 -22.22 5.21
N ARG A 235 23.28 -22.51 5.20
CA ARG A 235 24.00 -22.83 3.96
C ARG A 235 23.40 -24.10 3.33
N GLY A 236 22.79 -23.95 2.16
CA GLY A 236 22.16 -25.03 1.41
C GLY A 236 20.80 -25.47 1.95
N ASN A 237 20.26 -24.78 2.96
CA ASN A 237 18.93 -25.04 3.49
C ASN A 237 18.01 -23.86 3.13
N TYR A 238 17.02 -24.14 2.29
CA TYR A 238 15.98 -23.21 1.86
C TYR A 238 14.59 -23.65 2.34
N TYR A 239 14.43 -24.77 3.06
CA TYR A 239 13.12 -25.38 3.29
C TYR A 239 12.75 -25.49 4.77
N ASP A 240 13.64 -25.11 5.69
CA ASP A 240 13.40 -25.27 7.14
C ASP A 240 12.18 -24.47 7.65
N ASP A 241 11.77 -23.44 6.92
CA ASP A 241 10.57 -22.63 7.15
C ASP A 241 9.30 -23.21 6.48
N GLY A 242 9.45 -24.25 5.67
CA GLY A 242 8.37 -24.93 4.95
C GLY A 242 8.28 -24.60 3.47
N PHE A 243 9.05 -23.63 2.95
CA PHE A 243 8.93 -23.14 1.58
C PHE A 243 10.29 -23.01 0.89
N ALA A 244 10.53 -23.79 -0.17
CA ALA A 244 11.82 -23.76 -0.88
C ALA A 244 12.04 -22.50 -1.75
N TYR A 245 10.96 -21.81 -2.10
CA TYR A 245 10.90 -20.60 -2.91
C TYR A 245 10.00 -19.59 -2.21
N THR A 246 9.28 -18.76 -2.96
CA THR A 246 8.21 -17.94 -2.39
C THR A 246 7.14 -18.80 -1.70
N ALA A 247 6.44 -18.18 -0.78
CA ALA A 247 5.31 -18.68 -0.03
C ALA A 247 4.07 -17.82 -0.38
N PRO A 248 2.84 -18.34 -0.19
CA PRO A 248 1.63 -17.54 -0.30
C PRO A 248 1.66 -16.31 0.63
N VAL A 249 1.03 -15.21 0.23
CA VAL A 249 1.14 -13.87 0.86
C VAL A 249 0.43 -13.69 2.22
N TYR A 250 0.14 -14.79 2.92
CA TYR A 250 -0.42 -14.82 4.28
C TYR A 250 0.07 -16.07 5.03
N SER A 251 1.31 -16.48 4.80
CA SER A 251 1.88 -17.73 5.34
C SER A 251 2.42 -17.55 6.75
N PHE A 252 2.94 -16.37 7.06
CA PHE A 252 3.53 -16.03 8.35
C PHE A 252 2.63 -15.07 9.14
N LEU A 253 2.97 -14.84 10.41
CA LEU A 253 2.18 -13.95 11.25
C LEU A 253 2.39 -12.49 10.83
N PRO A 254 1.32 -11.67 10.83
CA PRO A 254 1.46 -10.25 10.57
C PRO A 254 2.18 -9.56 11.73
N ASN A 255 2.75 -8.39 11.45
CA ASN A 255 3.24 -7.49 12.49
C ASN A 255 2.07 -6.77 13.20
N ASP A 256 2.36 -5.89 14.17
CA ASP A 256 1.31 -5.27 14.99
C ASP A 256 0.48 -4.23 14.23
N PHE A 257 0.90 -3.84 13.02
CA PHE A 257 0.10 -3.02 12.11
C PHE A 257 -0.76 -3.86 11.16
N GLY A 258 -0.68 -5.18 11.22
CA GLY A 258 -1.45 -6.08 10.35
C GLY A 258 -0.79 -6.35 9.00
N LEU A 259 0.50 -6.03 8.84
CA LEU A 259 1.24 -6.27 7.62
C LEU A 259 1.91 -7.64 7.65
N TYR A 260 1.73 -8.40 6.59
CA TYR A 260 2.31 -9.73 6.41
C TYR A 260 3.60 -9.67 5.59
N GLU A 261 4.47 -10.66 5.83
CA GLU A 261 5.74 -10.89 5.12
C GLU A 261 6.66 -9.66 4.93
N MET A 262 6.60 -8.66 5.82
CA MET A 262 7.53 -7.50 5.78
C MET A 262 9.02 -7.87 5.89
N SER A 263 9.33 -9.13 6.22
CA SER A 263 10.69 -9.68 6.19
C SER A 263 10.66 -11.06 5.53
N GLY A 264 11.48 -11.25 4.51
CA GLY A 264 11.55 -12.49 3.74
C GLY A 264 10.49 -12.54 2.64
N ASN A 265 10.16 -13.75 2.18
CA ASN A 265 9.33 -14.00 1.01
C ASN A 265 9.87 -13.34 -0.26
N VAL A 266 9.46 -12.14 -0.64
CA VAL A 266 10.13 -11.36 -1.68
C VAL A 266 10.64 -10.04 -1.14
N SER A 267 11.74 -9.57 -1.71
CA SER A 267 12.18 -8.21 -1.44
C SER A 267 11.28 -7.24 -2.19
N GLU A 268 11.08 -6.06 -1.61
CA GLU A 268 10.07 -5.13 -2.12
C GLU A 268 10.70 -3.87 -2.69
N TRP A 269 10.26 -3.51 -3.90
CA TRP A 269 10.53 -2.22 -4.49
C TRP A 269 9.94 -1.09 -3.64
N VAL A 270 10.75 -0.07 -3.38
CA VAL A 270 10.29 1.20 -2.81
C VAL A 270 10.55 2.35 -3.79
N GLU A 271 9.97 3.50 -3.52
CA GLU A 271 9.99 4.66 -4.41
C GLU A 271 11.41 5.27 -4.56
N ASP A 272 12.19 5.25 -3.49
CA ASP A 272 13.46 5.95 -3.36
C ASP A 272 14.54 5.50 -4.36
N ALA A 273 15.29 6.48 -4.88
CA ALA A 273 16.56 6.23 -5.55
C ALA A 273 17.61 5.77 -4.54
N TYR A 274 18.50 4.85 -4.94
CA TYR A 274 19.53 4.35 -4.04
C TYR A 274 20.71 5.31 -3.98
N ASN A 275 20.90 5.93 -2.82
CA ASN A 275 22.13 6.66 -2.49
C ASN A 275 22.63 6.21 -1.11
N PRO A 276 23.89 5.77 -0.97
CA PRO A 276 24.44 5.36 0.34
C PRO A 276 24.47 6.50 1.36
N ALA A 277 24.42 7.76 0.91
CA ALA A 277 24.33 8.95 1.74
C ALA A 277 22.90 9.53 1.81
N ALA A 278 21.86 8.80 1.41
CA ALA A 278 20.48 9.32 1.41
C ALA A 278 20.02 9.76 2.81
N VAL A 279 20.34 8.98 3.85
CA VAL A 279 19.88 9.23 5.24
C VAL A 279 20.20 10.65 5.75
N PRO A 280 21.46 11.17 5.66
CA PRO A 280 21.76 12.54 6.06
C PRO A 280 21.26 13.62 5.08
N LEU A 281 20.89 13.27 3.85
CA LEU A 281 20.45 14.23 2.82
C LEU A 281 18.95 14.53 2.87
N VAL A 282 18.13 13.53 3.20
CA VAL A 282 16.67 13.69 3.25
C VAL A 282 16.21 14.43 4.50
N TRP A 283 14.99 14.98 4.45
CA TRP A 283 14.35 15.64 5.60
C TRP A 283 13.92 14.64 6.68
N ASP A 284 13.44 15.16 7.80
CA ASP A 284 13.03 14.34 8.97
C ASP A 284 11.53 14.01 8.95
N MET A 285 10.75 14.61 8.06
CA MET A 285 9.30 14.41 7.94
C MET A 285 8.97 13.83 6.57
N ASN A 286 8.32 12.65 6.54
CA ASN A 286 7.97 11.91 5.32
C ASN A 286 9.06 11.92 4.24
N PRO A 287 10.30 11.49 4.55
CA PRO A 287 11.38 11.59 3.60
C PRO A 287 11.18 10.64 2.42
N THR A 288 11.62 11.10 1.26
CA THR A 288 11.81 10.30 0.05
C THR A 288 12.99 10.91 -0.71
N TYR A 289 13.93 10.08 -1.14
CA TYR A 289 15.07 10.50 -1.94
C TYR A 289 14.80 10.30 -3.43
N TRP A 290 14.79 11.42 -4.15
CA TRP A 290 14.51 11.47 -5.58
C TRP A 290 15.77 11.81 -6.37
N ASP A 291 16.13 10.96 -7.31
CA ASP A 291 17.14 11.25 -8.33
C ASP A 291 16.79 10.49 -9.61
N ASP A 292 16.39 11.23 -10.64
CA ASP A 292 16.00 10.67 -11.94
C ASP A 292 17.21 10.12 -12.72
N ASN A 293 18.43 10.56 -12.38
CA ASN A 293 19.65 10.10 -13.04
C ASN A 293 20.24 8.85 -12.38
N GLU A 294 19.72 8.44 -11.22
CA GLU A 294 20.18 7.26 -10.51
C GLU A 294 19.38 6.03 -10.99
N PRO A 295 20.00 5.10 -11.73
CA PRO A 295 19.31 3.91 -12.23
C PRO A 295 19.00 2.89 -11.13
N LYS A 296 19.66 2.96 -9.97
CA LYS A 296 19.44 2.03 -8.87
C LYS A 296 18.29 2.49 -7.97
N LYS A 297 17.38 1.58 -7.68
CA LYS A 297 16.26 1.81 -6.76
C LYS A 297 16.44 0.97 -5.51
N VAL A 298 15.96 1.50 -4.40
CA VAL A 298 16.08 0.82 -3.10
C VAL A 298 15.17 -0.41 -3.08
N VAL A 299 15.66 -1.47 -2.44
CA VAL A 299 14.93 -2.72 -2.21
C VAL A 299 15.04 -3.08 -0.73
N ARG A 300 13.92 -3.49 -0.12
CA ARG A 300 13.79 -3.76 1.32
C ARG A 300 13.21 -5.16 1.61
N GLY A 301 13.30 -5.61 2.88
CA GLY A 301 12.66 -6.85 3.37
C GLY A 301 13.47 -8.14 3.23
N GLY A 302 14.37 -8.22 2.24
CA GLY A 302 15.05 -9.46 1.90
C GLY A 302 14.06 -10.48 1.30
N SER A 303 14.53 -11.66 0.91
CA SER A 303 13.69 -12.63 0.21
C SER A 303 13.94 -14.07 0.69
N TRP A 304 13.14 -15.01 0.15
CA TRP A 304 13.28 -16.45 0.32
C TRP A 304 14.71 -16.96 0.03
N LYS A 305 15.48 -16.27 -0.82
CA LYS A 305 16.87 -16.65 -1.14
C LYS A 305 17.93 -16.07 -0.20
N ASP A 306 17.57 -15.07 0.60
CA ASP A 306 18.52 -14.28 1.38
C ASP A 306 18.69 -14.80 2.81
N ILE A 307 19.82 -14.47 3.43
CA ILE A 307 20.11 -14.82 4.82
C ILE A 307 19.46 -13.83 5.79
N SER A 308 19.38 -14.21 7.06
CA SER A 308 18.73 -13.45 8.14
C SER A 308 19.15 -11.99 8.30
N TYR A 309 20.31 -11.58 7.80
CA TYR A 309 20.78 -10.19 7.80
C TYR A 309 19.92 -9.28 6.92
N TYR A 310 19.48 -9.79 5.77
CA TYR A 310 18.66 -9.02 4.83
C TYR A 310 17.20 -8.90 5.27
N LEU A 311 16.79 -9.75 6.21
CA LEU A 311 15.46 -9.72 6.80
C LEU A 311 15.30 -8.61 7.84
N GLU A 312 16.40 -8.01 8.28
CA GLU A 312 16.33 -6.98 9.32
C GLU A 312 15.59 -5.75 8.80
N THR A 313 14.72 -5.15 9.62
CA THR A 313 13.89 -4.03 9.16
C THR A 313 14.72 -2.86 8.70
N GLY A 314 15.92 -2.67 9.25
CA GLY A 314 16.87 -1.62 8.89
C GLY A 314 17.81 -1.98 7.73
N THR A 315 17.78 -3.19 7.19
CA THR A 315 18.67 -3.54 6.07
C THR A 315 18.12 -2.98 4.76
N ARG A 316 19.00 -2.32 4.00
CA ARG A 316 18.70 -1.75 2.69
C ARG A 316 19.62 -2.32 1.63
N THR A 317 19.06 -2.60 0.47
CA THR A 317 19.80 -3.02 -0.71
C THR A 317 19.34 -2.19 -1.91
N TYR A 318 19.87 -2.48 -3.09
CA TYR A 318 19.41 -1.88 -4.33
C TYR A 318 19.40 -2.90 -5.44
N GLU A 319 18.63 -2.59 -6.47
CA GLU A 319 18.67 -3.25 -7.76
C GLU A 319 18.41 -2.19 -8.85
N PHE A 320 18.80 -2.48 -10.09
CA PHE A 320 18.55 -1.56 -11.21
C PHE A 320 17.06 -1.51 -11.55
N LYS A 321 16.54 -0.31 -11.85
CA LYS A 321 15.11 -0.07 -12.07
C LYS A 321 14.49 -0.87 -13.22
N ASP A 322 15.31 -1.27 -14.19
CA ASP A 322 14.96 -2.06 -15.38
C ASP A 322 15.14 -3.57 -15.18
N SER A 323 15.78 -3.99 -14.08
CA SER A 323 16.03 -5.40 -13.81
C SER A 323 14.80 -6.10 -13.21
N THR A 324 14.57 -7.32 -13.67
CA THR A 324 13.58 -8.25 -13.15
C THR A 324 14.30 -9.34 -12.35
N ARG A 325 13.72 -9.76 -11.22
CA ARG A 325 14.29 -10.81 -10.35
C ARG A 325 13.19 -11.74 -9.85
N SER A 326 13.53 -13.02 -9.67
CA SER A 326 12.69 -14.10 -9.11
C SER A 326 12.38 -13.95 -7.61
N TYR A 327 12.97 -12.94 -6.97
CA TYR A 327 12.90 -12.70 -5.54
C TYR A 327 12.59 -11.25 -5.19
N ILE A 328 12.25 -10.40 -6.18
CA ILE A 328 11.81 -9.02 -5.96
C ILE A 328 10.38 -8.88 -6.48
N GLY A 329 9.49 -8.44 -5.59
CA GLY A 329 8.13 -8.00 -5.89
C GLY A 329 7.90 -6.60 -5.33
N PHE A 330 6.67 -6.29 -4.96
CA PHE A 330 6.33 -4.98 -4.39
C PHE A 330 4.97 -5.02 -3.68
N ARG A 331 4.70 -3.96 -2.93
CA ARG A 331 3.39 -3.62 -2.39
C ARG A 331 3.12 -2.14 -2.60
N CYS A 332 1.86 -1.72 -2.60
CA CYS A 332 1.53 -0.30 -2.75
C CYS A 332 1.30 0.38 -1.40
N ALA A 333 1.41 1.70 -1.44
CA ALA A 333 0.97 2.62 -0.42
C ALA A 333 0.10 3.71 -1.02
N MET A 334 -0.70 4.36 -0.18
CA MET A 334 -1.55 5.47 -0.57
C MET A 334 -1.57 6.51 0.55
N THR A 335 -1.41 7.78 0.19
CA THR A 335 -1.43 8.88 1.16
C THR A 335 -2.80 9.00 1.82
N TYR A 336 -2.82 9.25 3.13
CA TYR A 336 -4.05 9.58 3.85
C TYR A 336 -4.29 11.10 3.80
N LEU A 337 -5.47 11.53 3.35
CA LEU A 337 -5.81 12.96 3.25
C LEU A 337 -6.35 13.56 4.57
N GLY A 338 -6.75 12.72 5.53
CA GLY A 338 -7.41 13.17 6.74
C GLY A 338 -8.89 12.81 6.82
N ARG A 339 -9.44 13.07 8.02
CA ARG A 339 -10.75 12.76 8.60
C ARG A 339 -10.90 11.42 9.30
#